data_AF-A0AAJ6HIH3-F1
#
_entry.id   AF-A0AAJ6HIH3-F1
#
_cell.length_a   1.000
_cell.length_b   1.000
_cell.length_c   1.000
_cell.angle_alpha   90.00
_cell.angle_beta   90.00
_cell.angle_gamma   90.00
#
_symmetry.space_group_name_H-M   'P 1'
#
loop_
_entity.id
_entity.type
_entity.pdbx_description
1 polymer ?
#
loop_
_entity_poly.entity_id
_entity_poly.type
_entity_poly.pdbx_seq_one_letter_code
_entity_poly.pdbx_strand_id
1 'polypeptide(L)' 'MNKLIPDPPFPIFVAHEDLSFEDAIASISSLLRCAATTATETAEGLKGTQRDMACSTAHLIDMARTLADRALDCLQPKV' A
#
# COMPACT_ATOMS: atom_id res chain seq x y z
N MET A 1 -3.46 -6.35 44.63
CA MET A 1 -2.69 -5.86 43.47
C MET A 1 -3.21 -6.55 42.22
N ASN A 2 -4.30 -6.01 41.69
CA ASN A 2 -4.95 -6.45 40.47
C ASN A 2 -4.05 -5.99 39.33
N LYS A 3 -3.33 -6.95 38.72
CA LYS A 3 -2.59 -6.68 37.49
C LYS A 3 -3.62 -6.35 36.41
N LEU A 4 -3.68 -5.07 36.07
CA LEU A 4 -4.35 -4.60 34.87
C LEU A 4 -3.60 -5.27 33.70
N ILE A 5 -4.18 -6.33 33.14
CA ILE A 5 -3.71 -6.89 31.89
C ILE A 5 -4.04 -5.81 30.85
N PRO A 6 -3.05 -5.19 30.18
CA PRO A 6 -3.35 -4.24 29.13
C PRO A 6 -4.10 -4.99 28.04
N ASP A 7 -5.26 -4.47 27.62
CA ASP A 7 -5.95 -5.00 26.45
C ASP A 7 -4.96 -5.11 25.28
N PRO A 8 -5.03 -6.19 24.47
CA PRO A 8 -4.13 -6.36 23.35
C PRO A 8 -4.22 -5.12 22.45
N PRO A 9 -3.08 -4.61 21.93
CA PRO A 9 -3.08 -3.38 21.16
C PRO A 9 -4.03 -3.55 19.97
N PHE A 10 -5.09 -2.75 19.95
CA PHE A 10 -5.98 -2.65 18.80
C PHE A 10 -5.13 -2.39 17.53
N PRO A 11 -5.50 -2.95 16.37
CA PRO A 11 -4.75 -2.69 15.15
C PRO A 11 -4.69 -1.19 14.90
N ILE A 12 -3.47 -0.67 14.71
CA ILE A 12 -3.19 0.77 14.53
C ILE A 12 -3.85 1.29 13.23
N PHE A 13 -4.21 0.37 12.32
CA PHE A 13 -4.97 0.63 11.11
C PHE A 13 -6.00 -0.48 10.88
N VAL A 14 -7.26 -0.09 10.65
CA VAL A 14 -8.37 -0.97 10.27
C VAL A 14 -9.10 -0.29 9.12
N ALA A 15 -9.38 -1.02 8.04
CA ALA A 15 -10.21 -0.52 6.96
C ALA A 15 -11.64 -0.31 7.47
N HIS A 16 -12.30 0.76 7.04
CA HIS A 16 -13.69 1.04 7.43
C HIS A 16 -14.61 -0.10 6.95
N GLU A 17 -15.53 -0.57 7.79
CA GLU A 17 -16.40 -1.71 7.46
C GLU A 17 -17.32 -1.41 6.26
N ASP A 18 -17.75 -0.15 6.12
CA ASP A 18 -18.57 0.30 5.00
C ASP A 18 -17.75 0.74 3.76
N LEU A 19 -16.46 0.42 3.69
CA LEU A 19 -15.63 0.82 2.55
C LEU A 19 -16.10 0.08 1.30
N SER A 20 -16.57 0.85 0.30
CA SER A 20 -16.96 0.28 -0.98
C SER A 20 -15.74 -0.32 -1.69
N PHE A 21 -15.97 -1.28 -2.60
CA PHE A 21 -14.88 -1.87 -3.37
C PHE A 21 -14.12 -0.82 -4.20
N GLU A 22 -14.84 0.13 -4.82
CA GLU A 22 -14.25 1.21 -5.60
C GLU A 22 -13.39 2.14 -4.73
N ASP A 23 -13.90 2.53 -3.56
CA ASP A 23 -13.14 3.33 -2.59
C ASP A 23 -11.92 2.57 -2.04
N ALA A 24 -12.05 1.26 -1.84
CA ALA A 24 -10.96 0.40 -1.40
C ALA A 24 -9.84 0.35 -2.44
N ILE A 25 -10.17 0.14 -3.72
CA ILE A 25 -9.16 0.13 -4.78
C ILE A 25 -8.56 1.52 -4.98
N ALA A 26 -9.36 2.59 -4.95
CA ALA A 26 -8.84 3.96 -5.02
C ALA A 26 -7.87 4.28 -3.88
N SER A 27 -8.20 3.84 -2.66
CA SER A 27 -7.34 3.95 -1.49
C SER A 27 -6.05 3.14 -1.66
N ILE A 28 -6.14 1.88 -2.12
CA ILE A 28 -4.99 1.03 -2.42
C ILE A 28 -4.07 1.69 -3.46
N SER A 29 -4.61 2.20 -4.57
CA SER A 29 -3.81 2.86 -5.61
C SER A 29 -3.12 4.13 -5.09
N SER A 30 -3.77 4.88 -4.19
CA SER A 30 -3.15 6.02 -3.50
C SER A 30 -2.02 5.59 -2.57
N LEU A 31 -2.23 4.56 -1.75
CA LEU A 31 -1.23 4.00 -0.84
C LEU A 31 0.00 3.45 -1.60
N LEU A 32 -0.24 2.72 -2.69
CA LEU A 32 0.83 2.20 -3.55
C LEU A 32 1.62 3.34 -4.19
N ARG A 33 0.96 4.40 -4.67
CA ARG A 33 1.67 5.59 -5.17
C ARG A 33 2.57 6.21 -4.10
N CYS A 34 2.07 6.39 -2.88
CA CYS A 34 2.86 6.91 -1.77
C CYS A 34 4.06 6.00 -1.48
N ALA A 35 3.86 4.69 -1.44
CA ALA A 35 4.94 3.72 -1.21
C ALA A 35 6.00 3.76 -2.32
N ALA A 36 5.61 3.89 -3.58
CA ALA A 36 6.54 4.00 -4.71
C ALA A 36 7.38 5.29 -4.62
N THR A 37 6.75 6.42 -4.29
CA THR A 37 7.46 7.69 -4.04
C THR A 37 8.45 7.54 -2.88
N THR A 38 8.02 6.99 -1.75
CA THR A 38 8.90 6.73 -0.60
C THR A 38 10.08 5.83 -0.97
N ALA A 39 9.85 4.74 -1.70
CA ALA A 39 10.93 3.83 -2.13
C ALA A 39 11.92 4.53 -3.08
N THR A 40 11.42 5.36 -4.00
CA THR A 40 12.24 6.12 -4.95
C THR A 40 13.07 7.18 -4.25
N GLU A 41 12.47 7.98 -3.36
CA GLU A 41 13.17 9.00 -2.56
C GLU A 41 14.20 8.35 -1.63
N THR A 42 13.87 7.19 -1.04
CA THR A 42 14.83 6.42 -0.23
C THR A 42 16.03 5.98 -1.06
N ALA A 43 15.83 5.62 -2.34
CA ALA A 43 16.91 5.21 -3.23
C ALA A 43 17.92 6.33 -3.49
N GLU A 44 17.53 7.61 -3.44
CA GLU A 44 18.41 8.77 -3.69
C GLU A 44 19.57 8.87 -2.70
N GLY A 45 19.37 8.43 -1.45
CA GLY A 45 20.41 8.40 -0.42
C GLY A 45 21.27 7.12 -0.39
N LEU A 46 20.90 6.10 -1.17
CA LEU A 46 21.52 4.77 -1.12
C LEU A 46 22.50 4.55 -2.30
N LYS A 47 23.40 3.58 -2.15
CA LYS A 47 24.38 3.17 -3.19
C LYS A 47 24.49 1.66 -3.30
N GLY A 48 24.96 1.19 -4.45
CA GLY A 48 25.15 -0.24 -4.73
C GLY A 48 23.86 -1.04 -4.53
N THR A 49 23.98 -2.24 -3.97
CA THR A 49 22.86 -3.19 -3.81
C THR A 49 21.68 -2.60 -3.04
N GLN A 50 21.89 -1.72 -2.06
CA GLN A 50 20.78 -1.12 -1.31
C GLN A 50 19.92 -0.20 -2.19
N ARG A 51 20.55 0.55 -3.11
CA ARG A 51 19.83 1.36 -4.10
C ARG A 51 19.07 0.47 -5.07
N ASP A 52 19.71 -0.59 -5.56
CA ASP A 52 19.07 -1.53 -6.50
C ASP A 52 17.83 -2.19 -5.87
N MET A 53 17.90 -2.55 -4.59
CA MET A 53 16.75 -3.07 -3.82
C MET A 53 15.64 -2.03 -3.68
N ALA A 54 15.96 -0.77 -3.38
CA ALA A 54 14.97 0.30 -3.25
C ALA A 54 14.29 0.60 -4.61
N CYS A 55 15.05 0.67 -5.70
CA CYS A 55 14.51 0.80 -7.05
C CYS A 55 13.63 -0.40 -7.45
N SER A 56 14.08 -1.61 -7.13
CA SER A 56 13.30 -2.83 -7.39
C SER A 56 11.99 -2.84 -6.59
N THR A 57 12.02 -2.35 -5.35
CA THR A 57 10.84 -2.20 -4.50
C THR A 57 9.85 -1.22 -5.13
N ALA A 58 10.32 -0.04 -5.59
CA ALA A 58 9.47 0.92 -6.29
C ALA A 58 8.81 0.30 -7.54
N HIS A 59 9.58 -0.46 -8.32
CA HIS A 59 9.08 -1.15 -9.50
C HIS A 59 7.98 -2.19 -9.17
N LEU A 60 8.18 -3.00 -8.13
CA LEU A 60 7.18 -3.97 -7.68
C LEU A 60 5.88 -3.28 -7.22
N ILE A 61 6.00 -2.13 -6.57
CA ILE A 61 4.84 -1.33 -6.13
C ILE A 61 4.07 -0.77 -7.33
N ASP A 62 4.76 -0.27 -8.36
CA ASP A 62 4.12 0.20 -9.60
C ASP A 62 3.39 -0.94 -10.34
N MET A 63 3.97 -2.14 -10.36
CA MET A 63 3.31 -3.33 -10.90
C MET A 63 2.05 -3.68 -10.12
N ALA A 64 2.12 -3.68 -8.79
CA ALA A 64 0.95 -3.94 -7.93
C ALA A 64 -0.16 -2.92 -8.16
N ARG A 65 0.19 -1.64 -8.33
CA ARG A 65 -0.77 -0.59 -8.65
C ARG A 65 -1.44 -0.83 -10.00
N THR A 66 -0.67 -1.20 -11.01
CA THR A 66 -1.20 -1.55 -12.34
C THR A 66 -2.21 -2.69 -12.25
N LEU A 67 -1.95 -3.70 -11.42
CA LEU A 67 -2.90 -4.79 -11.19
C LEU A 67 -4.17 -4.34 -10.45
N ALA A 68 -4.05 -3.44 -9.47
CA ALA A 68 -5.19 -2.87 -8.75
C ALA A 68 -6.09 -2.05 -9.69
N ASP A 69 -5.50 -1.17 -10.50
CA ASP A 69 -6.22 -0.38 -11.50
C ASP A 69 -6.94 -1.29 -12.53
N ARG A 70 -6.28 -2.38 -12.96
CA ARG A 70 -6.90 -3.39 -13.84
C ARG A 70 -8.02 -4.17 -13.17
N ALA A 71 -7.90 -4.48 -11.88
CA ALA A 71 -8.97 -5.15 -11.15
C ALA A 71 -10.24 -4.28 -11.08
N LEU A 72 -10.08 -2.96 -10.95
CA LEU A 72 -11.19 -2.01 -11.03
C LEU A 72 -11.84 -1.99 -12.42
N ASP A 73 -11.03 -1.90 -13.48
CA ASP A 73 -11.51 -1.95 -14.88
C ASP A 73 -12.31 -3.23 -15.18
N CYS A 74 -11.91 -4.37 -14.62
CA CYS A 74 -12.63 -5.64 -14.82
C CYS A 74 -14.00 -5.68 -14.13
N LEU A 75 -14.18 -4.88 -13.09
CA LEU A 75 -15.42 -4.84 -12.29
C LEU A 75 -16.36 -3.72 -12.73
N GLN A 76 -15.88 -2.72 -13.47
CA GLN A 76 -16.71 -1.76 -14.17
C GLN A 76 -17.00 -2.27 -15.60
N PRO A 77 -18.11 -2.99 -15.85
CA PRO A 77 -18.47 -3.36 -17.21
C PRO A 77 -18.64 -2.07 -18.03
N LYS A 78 -17.85 -1.93 -19.09
CA LYS A 78 -18.02 -0.85 -20.08
C LYS A 78 -19.40 -0.99 -20.71
N VAL A 79 -20.33 -0.15 -20.27
CA VAL A 79 -21.65 0.06 -20.91
C VAL A 79 -21.49 1.03 -22.06
#